data_AF-A0A6N7YN17-F1
#
_entry.id   AF-A0A6N7YN17-F1
#
_cell.length_a   1.000
_cell.length_b   1.000
_cell.length_c   1.000
_cell.angle_alpha   90.00
_cell.angle_beta   90.00
_cell.angle_gamma   90.00
#
_symmetry.space_group_name_H-M   'P 1'
#
loop_
_entity.id
_entity.type
_entity.pdbx_description
1 polymer ?
#
loop_
_entity_poly.entity_id
_entity_poly.type
_entity_poly.pdbx_seq_one_letter_code
_entity_poly.pdbx_strand_id
1 'polypeptide(L)'
;MRRLASASPEWPPGTTHGYHGLTYGWLVGEIVRRAAGTSAGAIFRERIAKPQKLDIDLGTPARQQARVGPILPYQPMKEAKYDRTPYFRRLSFAVDGYGFMSYYDVTLNGPKYVAMEFPSFNATGAARCRQSVRDA
;
A
#
# COMPACT_ATOMS: atom_id res chain seq x y z
N MET A 1 5.50 13.06 4.58
CA MET A 1 4.31 13.87 4.95
C MET A 1 4.34 15.32 4.44
N ARG A 2 5.41 16.12 4.68
CA ARG A 2 5.43 17.56 4.34
C ARG A 2 4.90 17.91 2.94
N ARG A 3 5.32 17.19 1.91
CA ARG A 3 4.88 17.40 0.51
C ARG A 3 3.36 17.23 0.31
N LEU A 4 2.76 16.21 0.92
CA LEU A 4 1.31 15.98 0.82
C LEU A 4 0.53 17.00 1.63
N ALA A 5 1.01 17.35 2.82
CA ALA A 5 0.33 18.31 3.69
C ALA A 5 0.33 19.73 3.11
N SER A 6 1.31 20.09 2.28
CA SER A 6 1.37 21.39 1.60
C SER A 6 0.71 21.41 0.22
N ALA A 7 0.25 20.26 -0.29
CA ALA A 7 -0.35 20.18 -1.62
C ALA A 7 -1.79 20.71 -1.58
N SER A 8 -2.18 21.48 -2.61
CA SER A 8 -3.57 21.87 -2.81
C SER A 8 -4.38 20.66 -3.28
N PRO A 9 -5.59 20.43 -2.72
CA PRO A 9 -6.51 19.44 -3.26
C PRO A 9 -6.85 19.74 -4.73
N GLU A 10 -6.98 18.69 -5.55
CA GLU A 10 -7.40 18.82 -6.96
C GLU A 10 -8.85 19.33 -7.08
N TRP A 11 -9.67 19.02 -6.07
CA TRP A 11 -11.08 19.41 -5.99
C TRP A 11 -11.41 19.87 -4.56
N PRO A 12 -12.47 20.68 -4.37
CA PRO A 12 -12.92 21.05 -3.03
C PRO A 12 -13.26 19.80 -2.18
N PRO A 13 -12.75 19.68 -0.94
CA PRO A 13 -13.06 18.55 -0.08
C PRO A 13 -14.57 18.33 0.10
N GLY A 14 -15.00 17.07 0.03
CA GLY A 14 -16.42 16.69 0.19
C GLY A 14 -17.28 16.80 -1.08
N THR A 15 -16.73 17.28 -2.19
CA THR A 15 -17.50 17.43 -3.46
C THR A 15 -17.37 16.24 -4.41
N THR A 16 -16.27 15.50 -4.33
CA THR A 16 -16.01 14.30 -5.14
C THR A 16 -15.01 13.38 -4.44
N HIS A 17 -14.73 12.22 -5.02
CA HIS A 17 -13.75 11.26 -4.54
C HIS A 17 -12.82 10.80 -5.66
N GLY A 18 -11.58 10.48 -5.31
CA GLY A 18 -10.59 9.89 -6.20
C GLY A 18 -9.80 8.82 -5.47
N TYR A 19 -9.44 7.75 -6.17
CA TYR A 19 -8.66 6.67 -5.57
C TYR A 19 -7.22 7.11 -5.29
N HIS A 20 -6.87 7.20 -4.02
CA HIS A 20 -5.53 7.59 -3.54
C HIS A 20 -4.63 6.36 -3.38
N GLY A 21 -4.30 5.68 -4.49
CA GLY A 21 -3.62 4.38 -4.48
C GLY A 21 -2.40 4.32 -3.56
N LEU A 22 -1.53 5.34 -3.62
CA LEU A 22 -0.33 5.43 -2.79
C LEU A 22 -0.51 6.36 -1.59
N THR A 23 -1.11 7.53 -1.82
CA THR A 23 -1.10 8.63 -0.84
C THR A 23 -2.05 8.38 0.33
N TYR A 24 -3.06 7.52 0.19
CA TYR A 24 -4.00 7.18 1.26
C TYR A 24 -3.27 6.65 2.50
N GLY A 25 -2.35 5.71 2.32
CA GLY A 25 -1.59 5.08 3.40
C GLY A 25 -0.67 6.05 4.11
N TRP A 26 -0.14 7.07 3.43
CA TRP A 26 0.65 8.13 4.07
C TRP A 26 -0.23 9.10 4.86
N LEU A 27 -1.39 9.49 4.31
CA LEU A 27 -2.33 10.39 5.00
C LEU A 27 -2.88 9.74 6.27
N VAL A 28 -3.43 8.52 6.15
CA VAL A 28 -3.99 7.77 7.28
C VAL A 28 -2.89 7.34 8.25
N GLY A 29 -1.75 6.88 7.75
CA GLY A 29 -0.62 6.47 8.59
C GLY A 29 -0.10 7.61 9.47
N GLU A 30 -0.05 8.85 8.95
CA GLU A 30 0.33 10.01 9.74
C GLU A 30 -0.74 10.37 10.80
N ILE A 31 -2.02 10.26 10.48
CA ILE A 31 -3.11 10.45 11.45
C ILE A 31 -2.95 9.47 12.61
N VAL A 32 -2.78 8.17 12.30
CA VAL A 32 -2.55 7.12 13.31
C VAL A 32 -1.30 7.44 14.15
N ARG A 33 -0.20 7.83 13.50
CA ARG A 33 1.05 8.15 14.19
C ARG A 33 0.92 9.31 15.17
N ARG A 34 0.19 10.36 14.79
CA ARG A 34 -0.06 11.53 15.65
C ARG A 34 -1.02 11.21 16.79
N ALA A 35 -2.07 10.45 16.52
CA ALA A 35 -3.11 10.13 17.50
C ALA A 35 -2.64 9.08 18.53
N ALA A 36 -1.90 8.05 18.08
CA ALA A 36 -1.51 6.92 18.91
C ALA A 36 -0.05 6.92 19.36
N GLY A 37 0.78 7.85 18.86
CA GLY A 37 2.21 7.94 19.19
C GLY A 37 3.06 6.78 18.65
N THR A 38 2.51 5.91 17.81
CA THR A 38 3.20 4.73 17.27
C THR A 38 2.82 4.49 15.80
N SER A 39 3.50 3.58 15.11
CA SER A 39 3.30 3.35 13.68
C SER A 39 1.98 2.65 13.35
N ALA A 40 1.54 2.78 12.10
CA ALA A 40 0.34 2.11 11.62
C ALA A 40 0.51 0.58 11.65
N GLY A 41 1.69 0.07 11.31
CA GLY A 41 2.04 -1.35 11.41
C GLY A 41 2.00 -1.86 12.85
N ALA A 42 2.47 -1.08 13.82
CA ALA A 42 2.37 -1.44 15.24
C ALA A 42 0.91 -1.49 15.71
N ILE A 43 0.10 -0.49 15.38
CA ILE A 43 -1.34 -0.49 15.72
C ILE A 43 -2.06 -1.66 15.08
N PHE A 44 -1.82 -1.91 13.79
CA PHE A 44 -2.40 -3.05 13.09
C PHE A 44 -2.03 -4.37 13.76
N ARG A 45 -0.75 -4.56 14.08
CA ARG A 45 -0.27 -5.78 14.72
C ARG A 45 -0.94 -6.02 16.07
N GLU A 46 -0.97 -5.02 16.93
CA GLU A 46 -1.47 -5.17 18.31
C GLU A 46 -2.99 -5.21 18.38
N ARG A 47 -3.69 -4.40 17.60
CA ARG A 47 -5.15 -4.23 17.73
C ARG A 47 -5.97 -5.09 16.77
N ILE A 48 -5.37 -5.60 15.68
CA ILE A 48 -6.09 -6.33 14.64
C ILE A 48 -5.45 -7.72 14.43
N ALA A 49 -4.17 -7.76 14.05
CA ALA A 49 -3.54 -9.02 13.65
C ALA A 49 -3.43 -10.02 14.80
N LYS A 50 -2.92 -9.61 15.97
CA LYS A 50 -2.79 -10.51 17.14
C LYS A 50 -4.15 -11.01 17.66
N PRO A 51 -5.16 -10.16 17.93
CA PRO A 51 -6.46 -10.63 18.44
C PRO A 51 -7.15 -11.63 17.52
N GLN A 52 -7.02 -11.42 16.20
CA GLN A 52 -7.65 -12.27 15.19
C GLN A 52 -6.71 -13.37 14.65
N LYS A 53 -5.51 -13.53 15.22
CA LYS A 53 -4.48 -14.49 14.80
C LYS A 53 -4.17 -14.42 13.30
N LEU A 54 -4.12 -13.20 12.74
CA LEU A 54 -3.76 -12.96 11.36
C LEU A 54 -2.26 -13.10 11.17
N ASP A 55 -1.89 -13.86 10.15
CA ASP A 55 -0.53 -13.95 9.61
C ASP A 55 -0.38 -12.90 8.50
N ILE A 56 -0.46 -11.64 8.93
CA ILE A 56 -0.32 -10.43 8.11
C ILE A 56 0.61 -9.47 8.84
N ASP A 57 1.63 -8.97 8.13
CA ASP A 57 2.54 -7.95 8.60
C ASP A 57 2.43 -6.70 7.71
N LEU A 58 2.32 -5.54 8.36
CA LEU A 58 2.60 -4.24 7.75
C LEU A 58 3.96 -3.78 8.29
N GLY A 59 5.00 -3.86 7.45
CA GLY A 59 6.40 -3.79 7.88
C GLY A 59 6.88 -5.14 8.42
N THR A 60 7.31 -6.02 7.51
CA THR A 60 7.63 -7.42 7.81
C THR A 60 8.98 -7.54 8.52
N PRO A 61 9.03 -8.11 9.74
CA PRO A 61 10.27 -8.24 10.49
C PRO A 61 11.29 -9.13 9.77
N ALA A 62 12.59 -8.84 9.92
CA ALA A 62 13.68 -9.56 9.24
C ALA A 62 13.56 -11.10 9.34
N ARG A 63 13.23 -11.63 10.52
CA ARG A 63 13.03 -13.07 10.76
C ARG A 63 11.91 -13.72 9.92
N GLN A 64 10.97 -12.93 9.42
CA GLN A 64 9.82 -13.39 8.64
C GLN A 64 9.99 -13.15 7.14
N GLN A 65 10.98 -12.36 6.71
CA GLN A 65 11.15 -12.00 5.29
C GLN A 65 11.44 -13.20 4.41
N ALA A 66 12.11 -14.25 4.93
CA ALA A 66 12.37 -15.49 4.21
C ALA A 66 11.09 -16.25 3.79
N ARG A 67 9.95 -15.95 4.41
CA ARG A 67 8.65 -16.55 4.07
C ARG A 67 7.88 -15.77 3.00
N VAL A 68 8.33 -14.57 2.64
CA VAL A 68 7.66 -13.73 1.65
C VAL A 68 8.03 -14.23 0.26
N GLY A 69 7.05 -14.78 -0.46
CA GLY A 69 7.23 -15.21 -1.83
C GLY A 69 7.41 -14.01 -2.78
N PRO A 70 8.20 -14.16 -3.86
CA PRO A 70 8.37 -13.09 -4.83
C PRO A 70 7.08 -12.83 -5.60
N ILE A 71 6.78 -11.55 -5.83
CA ILE A 71 5.80 -11.10 -6.82
C ILE A 71 6.39 -11.39 -8.20
N LEU A 72 5.65 -12.17 -8.99
CA LEU A 72 5.99 -12.47 -10.37
C LEU A 72 5.31 -11.44 -11.29
N PRO A 73 6.02 -10.94 -12.31
CA PRO A 73 5.41 -10.04 -13.28
C PRO A 73 4.24 -10.71 -13.99
N TYR A 74 3.22 -9.91 -14.26
CA TYR A 74 2.20 -10.31 -15.20
C TYR A 74 2.78 -10.38 -16.62
N GLN A 75 2.62 -11.53 -17.28
CA GLN A 75 2.95 -11.73 -18.68
C GLN A 75 1.63 -11.66 -19.49
N PRO A 76 1.34 -10.53 -20.16
CA PRO A 76 0.10 -10.41 -20.92
C PRO A 76 0.06 -11.39 -22.08
N MET A 77 -1.05 -12.13 -22.23
CA MET A 77 -1.26 -13.03 -23.38
C MET A 77 -1.53 -12.27 -24.69
N LYS A 78 -1.88 -10.99 -24.62
CA LYS A 78 -2.06 -10.06 -25.75
C LYS A 78 -1.63 -8.66 -25.31
N GLU A 79 -1.04 -7.87 -26.22
CA GLU A 79 -0.69 -6.47 -25.94
C GLU A 79 -1.91 -5.68 -25.42
N ALA A 80 -1.75 -5.08 -24.24
CA ALA A 80 -2.77 -4.21 -23.68
C ALA A 80 -2.78 -2.88 -24.45
N LYS A 81 -3.93 -2.53 -25.02
CA LYS A 81 -4.15 -1.18 -25.58
C LYS A 81 -4.40 -0.21 -24.43
N TYR A 82 -3.37 0.52 -24.03
CA TYR A 82 -3.52 1.59 -23.05
C TYR A 82 -4.13 2.83 -23.70
N ASP A 83 -5.13 3.42 -23.04
CA ASP A 83 -5.60 4.77 -23.38
C ASP A 83 -4.45 5.76 -23.14
N ARG A 84 -4.14 6.59 -24.13
CA ARG A 84 -3.06 7.59 -24.08
C ARG A 84 -3.58 9.01 -23.95
N THR A 85 -4.86 9.18 -23.60
CA THR A 85 -5.43 10.51 -23.34
C THR A 85 -4.64 11.23 -22.22
N PRO A 86 -4.57 12.57 -22.27
CA PRO A 86 -3.96 13.35 -21.18
C PRO A 86 -4.58 13.04 -19.81
N TYR A 87 -5.88 12.74 -19.78
CA TYR A 87 -6.59 12.30 -18.58
C TYR A 87 -6.03 10.98 -18.04
N PHE A 88 -5.91 9.95 -18.89
CA PHE A 88 -5.37 8.66 -18.47
C PHE A 88 -3.93 8.80 -17.96
N ARG A 89 -3.10 9.60 -18.64
CA ARG A 89 -1.73 9.88 -18.17
C ARG A 89 -1.71 10.53 -16.78
N ARG A 90 -2.62 11.47 -16.52
CA ARG A 90 -2.75 12.13 -15.20
C ARG A 90 -3.23 11.15 -14.13
N LEU A 91 -4.18 10.28 -14.46
CA LEU A 91 -4.67 9.22 -13.58
C LEU A 91 -3.55 8.23 -13.24
N SER A 92 -2.82 7.73 -14.24
CA SER A 92 -1.68 6.82 -14.04
C SER A 92 -0.60 7.46 -13.16
N PHE A 93 -0.33 8.76 -13.32
CA PHE A 93 0.58 9.49 -12.44
C PHE A 93 0.07 9.52 -10.98
N ALA A 94 -1.23 9.78 -10.78
CA ALA A 94 -1.81 9.83 -9.44
C ALA A 94 -1.82 8.46 -8.73
N VAL A 95 -1.92 7.36 -9.50
CA VAL A 95 -1.99 5.99 -8.97
C VAL A 95 -0.60 5.35 -8.80
N ASP A 96 0.34 5.58 -9.72
CA ASP A 96 1.63 4.87 -9.80
C ASP A 96 2.86 5.81 -9.72
N GLY A 97 2.67 7.12 -9.60
CA GLY A 97 3.74 8.06 -9.21
C GLY A 97 5.00 8.06 -10.08
N TYR A 98 4.89 7.77 -11.40
CA TYR A 98 5.97 7.60 -12.40
C TYR A 98 6.54 6.17 -12.60
N GLY A 99 5.68 5.14 -12.56
CA GLY A 99 6.12 3.79 -12.88
C GLY A 99 6.78 3.08 -11.70
N PHE A 100 6.40 3.44 -10.46
CA PHE A 100 6.86 2.75 -9.26
C PHE A 100 6.58 1.23 -9.34
N MET A 101 5.44 0.84 -9.93
CA MET A 101 5.06 -0.53 -10.23
C MET A 101 5.78 -1.13 -11.45
N SER A 102 6.41 -0.30 -12.29
CA SER A 102 7.14 -0.75 -13.48
C SER A 102 8.53 -1.33 -13.16
N TYR A 103 9.05 -1.09 -11.95
CA TYR A 103 10.35 -1.62 -11.47
C TYR A 103 10.18 -2.69 -10.39
N TYR A 104 9.20 -3.59 -10.56
CA TYR A 104 8.71 -4.50 -9.52
C TYR A 104 9.77 -5.47 -8.96
N ASP A 105 10.77 -5.82 -9.75
CA ASP A 105 11.86 -6.72 -9.41
C ASP A 105 12.77 -6.12 -8.32
N VAL A 106 13.05 -4.81 -8.42
CA VAL A 106 13.85 -4.08 -7.45
C VAL A 106 12.98 -3.48 -6.35
N THR A 107 11.79 -2.98 -6.68
CA THR A 107 10.91 -2.27 -5.75
C THR A 107 10.10 -3.23 -4.90
N LEU A 108 9.34 -4.16 -5.48
CA LEU A 108 8.33 -4.94 -4.74
C LEU A 108 8.89 -6.19 -4.06
N ASN A 109 9.96 -6.77 -4.62
CA ASN A 109 10.60 -7.98 -4.08
C ASN A 109 11.80 -7.69 -3.17
N GLY A 110 12.20 -6.42 -3.02
CA GLY A 110 13.35 -6.04 -2.22
C GLY A 110 13.12 -6.22 -0.71
N PRO A 111 14.10 -6.76 0.06
CA PRO A 111 13.93 -6.97 1.51
C PRO A 111 13.73 -5.65 2.27
N LYS A 112 14.35 -4.56 1.78
CA LYS A 112 14.11 -3.21 2.33
C LYS A 112 12.67 -2.77 2.13
N TYR A 113 12.07 -3.08 0.99
CA TYR A 113 10.69 -2.70 0.69
C TYR A 113 9.69 -3.46 1.55
N VAL A 114 9.89 -4.77 1.67
CA VAL A 114 9.07 -5.64 2.53
C VAL A 114 9.19 -5.24 4.02
N ALA A 115 10.33 -4.71 4.45
CA ALA A 115 10.54 -4.21 5.81
C ALA A 115 9.86 -2.85 6.09
N MET A 116 9.65 -2.02 5.07
CA MET A 116 9.07 -0.68 5.25
C MET A 116 7.59 -0.78 5.64
N GLU A 117 7.09 0.25 6.31
CA GLU A 117 5.64 0.43 6.45
C GLU A 117 5.13 1.32 5.33
N PHE A 118 4.47 0.70 4.34
CA PHE A 118 3.71 1.39 3.32
C PHE A 118 2.24 0.95 3.38
N PRO A 119 1.42 1.56 4.27
CA PRO A 119 0.09 1.05 4.64
C PRO A 119 -0.90 0.88 3.48
N SER A 120 -0.68 1.58 2.37
CA SER A 120 -1.50 1.47 1.17
C SER A 120 -1.23 0.23 0.33
N PHE A 121 -0.07 -0.42 0.50
CA PHE A 121 0.45 -1.23 -0.61
C PHE A 121 1.28 -2.46 -0.23
N ASN A 122 2.15 -2.40 0.79
CA ASN A 122 3.20 -3.41 0.95
C ASN A 122 2.99 -4.43 2.08
N ALA A 123 1.78 -4.53 2.64
CA ALA A 123 1.51 -5.55 3.65
C ALA A 123 1.70 -6.95 3.06
N THR A 124 2.40 -7.82 3.80
CA THR A 124 2.61 -9.22 3.40
C THR A 124 1.77 -10.14 4.28
N GLY A 125 1.14 -11.16 3.71
CA GLY A 125 0.41 -12.13 4.51
C GLY A 125 -0.05 -13.34 3.70
N ALA A 126 -0.58 -14.33 4.42
CA ALA A 126 -1.05 -15.57 3.81
C ALA A 126 -2.56 -15.58 3.57
N ALA A 127 -3.01 -16.26 2.51
CA ALA A 127 -4.43 -16.32 2.12
C ALA A 127 -5.35 -16.91 3.20
N ARG A 128 -4.83 -17.79 4.07
CA ARG A 128 -5.53 -18.37 5.23
C ARG A 128 -6.11 -17.33 6.21
N CYS A 129 -5.67 -16.08 6.13
CA CYS A 129 -6.11 -14.99 7.00
C CYS A 129 -7.41 -14.29 6.55
N ARG A 130 -7.96 -14.63 5.37
CA ARG A 130 -9.19 -13.99 4.87
C ARG A 130 -10.47 -14.45 5.57
N GLN A 131 -10.46 -15.60 6.23
CA GLN A 131 -11.66 -16.16 6.87
C GLN A 131 -12.02 -15.42 8.18
N SER A 132 -11.02 -14.99 8.95
CA SER A 132 -11.22 -14.51 10.33
C SER A 132 -11.67 -13.05 10.47
N VAL A 133 -11.54 -12.21 9.44
CA VAL A 133 -11.90 -10.78 9.50
C VAL A 133 -13.39 -10.55 9.20
N ARG A 134 -14.06 -11.48 8.51
CA ARG A 134 -15.49 -11.35 8.15
C ARG A 134 -16.43 -11.82 9.25
N ASP A 135 -15.92 -12.58 10.20
CA ASP A 135 -16.70 -13.24 11.25
C ASP A 135 -16.58 -12.55 12.63
N ALA A 136 -15.93 -11.38 12.68
CA ALA A 136 -15.70 -10.55 13.88
C ALA A 136 -16.43 -9.20 13.77
#